data_AF-A0A4Q6CCL2-F1
#
_entry.id   AF-A0A4Q6CCL2-F1
#
_cell.length_a   1.000
_cell.length_b   1.000
_cell.length_c   1.000
_cell.angle_alpha   90.00
_cell.angle_beta   90.00
_cell.angle_gamma   90.00
#
_symmetry.space_group_name_H-M   'P 1'
#
loop_
_entity.id
_entity.type
_entity.pdbx_description
1 polymer ?
#
loop_
_entity_poly.entity_id
_entity_poly.type
_entity_poly.pdbx_seq_one_letter_code
_entity_poly.pdbx_strand_id
1 'polypeptide(L)'
;MNSSFNSARQRTVLTPQEEQRIIDAMNEKKAEADFAVVVTRDDIRGKKYSFSAGQYFEVDIEYVDITAEEFAGKMDVHQRKLQEYFTHSSLLERQILEQLKGLKYENN
;
A
#
# COMPACT_ATOMS: atom_id res chain seq x y z
N MET A 1 -31.41 -6.51 -7.14
CA MET A 1 -30.09 -5.87 -6.92
C MET A 1 -29.02 -6.95 -6.98
N ASN A 2 -28.40 -7.16 -8.14
CA ASN A 2 -27.20 -7.99 -8.26
C ASN A 2 -26.18 -7.17 -9.04
N SER A 3 -25.41 -6.32 -8.36
CA SER A 3 -24.27 -5.66 -9.00
C SER A 3 -23.09 -6.63 -8.99
N SER A 4 -22.96 -7.38 -10.08
CA SER A 4 -21.72 -8.09 -10.38
C SER A 4 -20.65 -7.05 -10.68
N PHE A 5 -19.70 -6.84 -9.76
CA PHE A 5 -18.50 -6.05 -10.02
C PHE A 5 -17.63 -6.82 -11.02
N ASN A 6 -17.70 -6.42 -12.29
CA ASN A 6 -16.85 -6.95 -13.34
C ASN A 6 -15.49 -6.21 -13.28
N SER A 7 -14.47 -6.86 -12.72
CA SER A 7 -13.08 -6.37 -12.72
C SER A 7 -12.47 -6.52 -14.11
N ALA A 8 -12.93 -5.71 -15.06
CA ALA A 8 -12.28 -5.59 -16.36
C ALA A 8 -10.92 -4.90 -16.17
N ARG A 9 -9.84 -5.50 -16.68
CA ARG A 9 -8.53 -4.83 -16.79
C ARG A 9 -8.69 -3.59 -17.65
N GLN A 10 -8.78 -2.42 -17.04
CA GLN A 10 -8.79 -1.15 -17.74
C GLN A 10 -7.40 -0.98 -18.39
N ARG A 11 -7.36 -0.97 -19.72
CA ARG A 11 -6.14 -0.76 -20.49
C ARG A 11 -6.11 0.70 -20.92
N THR A 12 -5.08 1.42 -20.50
CA THR A 12 -4.79 2.77 -20.99
C THR A 12 -3.92 2.63 -22.24
N VAL A 13 -4.32 3.28 -23.33
CA VAL A 13 -3.51 3.36 -24.55
C VAL A 13 -2.50 4.49 -24.34
N LEU A 14 -1.22 4.20 -24.59
CA LEU A 14 -0.17 5.21 -24.54
C LEU A 14 -0.35 6.19 -25.70
N THR A 15 -0.12 7.46 -25.42
CA THR A 15 -0.01 8.49 -26.45
C THR A 15 1.31 8.32 -27.22
N PRO A 16 1.39 8.79 -28.48
CA PRO A 16 2.63 8.73 -29.26
C PRO A 16 3.84 9.36 -28.55
N GLN A 17 3.60 10.41 -27.74
CA GLN A 17 4.64 11.07 -26.95
C GLN A 17 5.15 10.19 -25.81
N GLU A 18 4.27 9.47 -25.13
CA GLU A 18 4.65 8.51 -24.07
C GLU A 18 5.44 7.34 -24.65
N GLU A 19 5.03 6.81 -25.80
CA GLU A 19 5.77 5.76 -26.51
C GLU A 19 7.16 6.24 -26.92
N GLN A 20 7.27 7.44 -27.50
CA GLN A 20 8.55 7.99 -27.91
C GLN A 20 9.49 8.19 -26.72
N ARG A 21 8.98 8.68 -25.58
CA ARG A 21 9.78 8.83 -24.35
C ARG A 21 10.35 7.50 -23.87
N ILE A 22 9.58 6.42 -23.93
CA ILE A 22 10.05 5.07 -23.59
C ILE A 22 11.16 4.62 -24.56
N ILE A 23 10.95 4.80 -25.87
CA ILE A 23 11.90 4.44 -26.91
C ILE A 23 13.24 5.17 -26.69
N ASP A 24 13.19 6.48 -26.45
CA ASP A 24 14.37 7.31 -26.25
C ASP A 24 15.13 6.89 -24.99
N ALA A 25 14.44 6.71 -23.87
CA ALA A 25 15.07 6.27 -22.62
C ALA A 25 15.78 4.92 -22.74
N MET A 26 15.19 3.96 -23.46
CA MET A 26 15.82 2.66 -23.70
C MET A 26 17.05 2.74 -24.61
N ASN A 27 16.97 3.53 -25.69
CA ASN A 27 18.07 3.66 -26.66
C ASN A 27 19.24 4.47 -26.12
N GLU A 28 18.96 5.54 -25.38
CA GLU A 28 19.98 6.40 -24.76
C GLU A 28 20.63 5.76 -23.54
N LYS A 29 19.99 4.72 -22.95
CA LYS A 29 20.44 4.04 -21.73
C LYS A 29 20.70 5.03 -20.59
N LYS A 30 19.78 5.99 -20.44
CA LYS A 30 19.89 7.07 -19.46
C LYS A 30 18.93 6.82 -18.30
N ALA A 31 19.41 7.06 -17.09
CA ALA A 31 18.55 7.07 -15.91
C ALA A 31 17.70 8.35 -15.89
N GLU A 32 16.43 8.21 -15.54
CA GLU A 32 15.46 9.29 -15.42
C GLU A 32 14.63 9.06 -14.15
N ALA A 33 14.59 10.06 -13.27
CA ALA A 33 13.86 10.00 -12.01
C ALA A 33 12.38 9.62 -12.26
N ASP A 34 11.85 8.74 -11.41
CA ASP A 34 10.50 8.19 -11.49
C ASP A 34 10.11 7.53 -12.83
N PHE A 35 11.08 7.25 -13.71
CA PHE A 35 10.79 6.71 -15.04
C PHE A 35 11.72 5.57 -15.50
N ALA A 36 13.04 5.73 -15.39
CA ALA A 36 14.00 4.76 -15.91
C ALA A 36 15.23 4.62 -14.99
N VAL A 37 15.64 3.38 -14.69
CA VAL A 37 16.83 3.09 -13.89
C VAL A 37 17.80 2.27 -14.71
N VAL A 38 19.08 2.66 -14.69
CA VAL A 38 20.16 1.91 -15.33
C VAL A 38 20.79 1.00 -14.28
N VAL A 39 20.76 -0.31 -14.53
CA VAL A 39 21.24 -1.32 -13.58
C VAL A 39 22.39 -2.13 -14.18
N THR A 40 23.33 -2.55 -13.34
CA THR A 40 24.43 -3.42 -13.73
C THR A 40 24.07 -4.90 -13.59
N ARG A 41 24.89 -5.77 -14.16
CA ARG A 41 24.72 -7.23 -14.02
C ARG A 41 24.85 -7.70 -12.56
N ASP A 42 25.69 -7.02 -11.77
CA ASP A 42 25.88 -7.37 -10.36
C ASP A 42 24.68 -6.93 -9.52
N ASP A 43 24.02 -5.81 -9.85
CA ASP A 43 22.75 -5.41 -9.23
C ASP A 43 21.66 -6.46 -9.46
N ILE A 44 21.53 -6.93 -10.71
CA ILE A 44 20.58 -7.98 -11.08
C ILE A 44 20.86 -9.27 -10.30
N ARG A 45 22.15 -9.66 -10.16
CA ARG A 45 22.53 -10.82 -9.35
C ARG A 45 22.14 -10.62 -7.88
N GLY A 46 22.40 -9.44 -7.32
CA GLY A 46 22.05 -9.09 -5.94
C GLY A 46 20.55 -9.14 -5.67
N LYS A 47 19.72 -8.85 -6.67
CA LYS A 47 18.24 -8.93 -6.61
C LYS A 47 17.69 -10.29 -7.07
N LYS A 48 18.50 -11.36 -7.06
CA LYS A 48 18.09 -12.72 -7.44
C LYS A 48 17.58 -12.84 -8.88
N TYR A 49 18.17 -12.09 -9.81
CA TYR A 49 17.80 -12.07 -11.23
C TYR A 49 16.37 -11.62 -11.52
N SER A 50 15.74 -10.92 -10.58
CA SER A 50 14.43 -10.32 -10.76
C SER A 50 14.55 -9.00 -11.51
N PHE A 51 13.61 -8.75 -12.43
CA PHE A 51 13.51 -7.49 -13.19
C PHE A 51 12.32 -6.63 -12.73
N SER A 52 11.74 -6.94 -11.56
CA SER A 52 10.65 -6.16 -11.00
C SER A 52 11.13 -4.74 -10.66
N ALA A 53 10.52 -3.73 -11.30
CA ALA A 53 10.90 -2.32 -11.13
C ALA A 53 10.97 -1.89 -9.66
N GLY A 54 10.03 -2.32 -8.82
CA GLY A 54 10.02 -1.97 -7.38
C GLY A 54 11.24 -2.44 -6.57
N GLN A 55 12.15 -3.24 -7.14
CA GLN A 55 13.41 -3.60 -6.49
C GLN A 55 14.58 -2.67 -6.83
N TYR A 56 14.38 -1.79 -7.82
CA TYR A 56 15.40 -0.90 -8.39
C TYR A 56 15.02 0.57 -8.29
N PHE A 57 13.73 0.89 -8.30
CA PHE A 57 13.27 2.24 -8.01
C PHE A 57 13.41 2.52 -6.51
N GLU A 58 14.07 3.64 -6.20
CA GLU A 58 14.10 4.16 -4.84
C GLU A 58 12.70 4.71 -4.50
N VAL A 59 12.28 4.51 -3.26
CA VAL A 59 11.09 5.18 -2.75
C VAL A 59 11.57 6.52 -2.22
N ASP A 60 11.28 7.59 -2.95
CA ASP A 60 11.53 8.94 -2.48
C ASP A 60 10.64 9.21 -1.27
N ILE A 61 11.25 9.28 -0.09
CA ILE A 61 10.56 9.71 1.13
C ILE A 61 10.60 11.23 1.13
N GLU A 62 9.58 11.85 0.54
CA GLU A 62 9.39 13.29 0.64
C GLU A 62 9.03 13.65 2.09
N TYR A 63 9.93 14.39 2.75
CA TYR A 63 9.65 14.98 4.05
C TYR A 63 8.91 16.30 3.84
N VAL A 64 7.60 16.27 4.08
CA VAL A 64 6.80 17.48 4.15
C VAL A 64 6.87 18.01 5.57
N ASP A 65 7.40 19.22 5.74
CA ASP A 65 7.33 19.94 7.01
C ASP A 65 5.86 20.16 7.39
N ILE A 66 5.48 19.74 8.59
CA ILE A 66 4.16 19.99 9.17
C ILE A 66 4.30 20.99 10.31
N THR A 67 3.29 21.84 10.49
CA THR A 67 3.29 22.75 11.64
C THR A 67 3.04 22.00 12.94
N ALA A 68 3.34 22.63 14.08
CA ALA A 68 3.07 22.06 15.40
C ALA A 68 1.57 21.79 15.60
N GLU A 69 0.70 22.65 15.07
CA GLU A 69 -0.75 22.52 15.12
C GLU A 69 -1.24 21.33 14.29
N GLU A 70 -0.70 21.14 13.08
CA GLU A 70 -1.02 20.00 12.22
C GLU A 70 -0.57 18.67 12.84
N PHE A 71 0.61 18.66 13.46
CA PHE A 71 1.10 17.51 14.21
C PHE A 71 0.17 17.18 15.39
N ALA A 72 -0.18 18.19 16.20
CA ALA A 72 -1.09 18.01 17.34
C ALA A 72 -2.47 17.51 16.88
N GLY A 73 -3.00 18.06 15.79
CA GLY A 73 -4.25 17.62 15.19
C GLY A 73 -4.21 16.17 14.71
N LYS A 74 -3.13 15.76 14.04
CA LYS A 74 -2.92 14.35 13.63
C LYS A 74 -2.83 13.42 14.85
N MET A 75 -2.09 13.83 15.88
CA MET A 75 -1.95 13.04 17.11
C MET A 75 -3.29 12.84 17.82
N ASP A 76 -4.09 13.89 17.95
CA ASP A 76 -5.44 13.80 18.52
C ASP A 76 -6.34 12.84 17.73
N VAL A 77 -6.31 12.90 16.40
CA VAL A 77 -7.05 11.96 15.55
C VAL A 77 -6.62 10.51 15.80
N HIS A 78 -5.31 10.25 15.87
CA HIS A 78 -4.80 8.92 16.17
C HIS A 78 -5.20 8.45 17.58
N GLN A 79 -5.10 9.33 18.58
CA GLN A 79 -5.49 9.03 19.96
C GLN A 79 -6.98 8.68 20.06
N ARG A 80 -7.86 9.45 19.40
CA ARG A 80 -9.30 9.16 19.37
C ARG A 80 -9.61 7.82 18.72
N LYS A 81 -8.97 7.50 17.59
CA LYS A 81 -9.14 6.19 16.91
C LYS A 81 -8.69 5.04 17.80
N LEU A 82 -7.56 5.17 18.48
CA LEU A 82 -7.08 4.15 19.41
C LEU A 82 -8.05 3.96 20.58
N GLN A 83 -8.57 5.04 21.15
CA GLN A 83 -9.56 4.98 22.22
C GLN A 83 -10.87 4.29 21.78
N GLU A 84 -11.31 4.57 20.56
CA GLU A 84 -12.45 3.88 19.94
C GLU A 84 -12.18 2.38 19.78
N TYR A 85 -11.00 1.99 19.30
CA TYR A 85 -10.63 0.57 19.17
C TYR A 85 -10.56 -0.14 20.52
N PHE A 86 -10.00 0.50 21.56
CA PHE A 86 -9.99 -0.10 22.90
C PHE A 86 -11.41 -0.31 23.43
N THR A 87 -12.30 0.66 23.20
CA THR A 87 -13.71 0.56 23.62
C THR A 87 -14.42 -0.60 22.92
N HIS A 88 -14.25 -0.72 21.60
CA HIS A 88 -14.78 -1.84 20.83
C HIS A 88 -14.19 -3.18 21.27
N SER A 89 -12.88 -3.24 21.53
CA SER A 89 -12.20 -4.45 22.01
C SER A 89 -12.79 -4.91 23.34
N SER A 90 -12.94 -4.01 24.32
CA SER A 90 -13.52 -4.35 25.63
C SER A 90 -14.98 -4.77 25.54
N LEU A 91 -15.75 -4.18 24.61
CA LEU A 91 -17.13 -4.61 24.36
C LEU A 91 -17.17 -6.04 23.80
N LEU A 92 -16.35 -6.30 22.77
CA LEU A 92 -16.26 -7.61 22.13
C LEU A 92 -15.84 -8.70 23.12
N GLU A 93 -14.84 -8.41 23.96
CA GLU A 93 -14.38 -9.33 25.01
C GLU A 93 -15.53 -9.73 25.95
N ARG A 94 -16.33 -8.77 26.41
CA ARG A 94 -17.48 -9.03 27.27
C ARG A 94 -18.53 -9.89 26.56
N GLN A 95 -18.83 -9.57 25.31
CA GLN A 95 -19.81 -10.33 24.51
C GLN A 95 -19.37 -11.79 24.31
N ILE A 96 -18.09 -12.03 24.03
CA ILE A 96 -17.54 -13.38 23.90
C ILE A 96 -17.73 -14.15 25.22
N LEU A 97 -17.37 -13.56 26.36
CA LEU A 97 -17.51 -14.19 27.67
C LEU A 97 -18.97 -14.48 28.04
N GLU A 98 -19.90 -13.59 27.71
CA GLU A 98 -21.35 -13.80 27.90
C GLU A 98 -21.87 -14.96 27.05
N GLN A 99 -21.49 -15.01 25.77
CA GLN A 99 -21.90 -16.09 24.87
C GLN A 99 -21.34 -17.45 25.32
N LEU A 100 -20.10 -17.50 25.78
CA LEU A 100 -19.49 -18.73 26.30
C LEU A 100 -20.22 -19.29 27.53
N LYS A 101 -20.70 -18.42 28.44
CA LYS A 101 -21.52 -18.85 29.60
C LYS A 101 -22.86 -19.47 29.19
N GLY A 102 -23.39 -19.07 28.03
CA GLY A 102 -24.64 -19.59 27.49
C GLY A 102 -24.51 -20.96 26.83
N LEU A 103 -23.29 -21.42 26.55
CA LEU A 103 -23.05 -22.75 25.98
C LEU A 103 -23.38 -23.82 27.02
N LYS A 104 -24.35 -24.67 26.68
CA LYS A 104 -24.67 -25.89 27.43
C LYS A 104 -24.24 -27.09 26.60
N TYR A 105 -23.63 -28.06 27.27
CA TYR A 105 -23.32 -29.35 26.67
C TYR A 105 -24.63 -30.09 26.38
N GLU A 106 -24.83 -30.54 25.14
CA GLU A 106 -25.93 -31.45 24.81
C GLU A 106 -25.64 -32.82 25.42
N ASN A 107 -26.39 -33.19 26.47
CA ASN A 107 -26.53 -34.59 26.87
C ASN A 107 -27.68 -35.19 26.03
N ASN A 108 -27.34 -35.83 24.92
CA ASN A 108 -28.16 -36.90 24.34
C ASN A 108 -27.77 -38.23 24.98
#